data_AF-A0AA41DA20-F1
#
_entry.id   AF-A0AA41DA20-F1
#
_cell.length_a   1.000
_cell.length_b   1.000
_cell.length_c   1.000
_cell.angle_alpha   90.00
_cell.angle_beta   90.00
_cell.angle_gamma   90.00
#
_symmetry.space_group_name_H-M   'P 1'
#
loop_
_entity.id
_entity.type
_entity.pdbx_description
1 polymer ?
#
loop_
_entity_poly.entity_id
_entity_poly.type
_entity_poly.pdbx_seq_one_letter_code
_entity_poly.pdbx_strand_id
1 'polypeptide(L)'
;MLYLHLFYTFFKIGLFGFGGGYAMLSMIQGEVVTRYEWLTPQEFTDIVAISQMTPGPIGINSATYVGFTATGSVWGSVIATFAVVLPSFILMLTISKFFLKYQKHPAVEAIFAGLRPAVVGLLASAALVLMNAENFGSPTEDTRSFVISCIIFLVAFVGTRKYKLNPIGMIVACGVAGLILY
;
A
#
# COMPACT_ATOMS: atom_id res chain seq x y z
N MET A 1 -2.76 31.39 2.84
CA MET A 1 -1.97 31.07 1.63
C MET A 1 -1.33 29.69 1.69
N LEU A 2 -0.73 29.29 2.82
CA LEU A 2 -0.11 27.96 2.96
C LEU A 2 -1.08 26.80 2.69
N TYR A 3 -2.26 26.79 3.31
CA TYR A 3 -3.26 25.72 3.10
C TYR A 3 -3.70 25.50 1.64
N LEU A 4 -3.77 26.57 0.84
CA LEU A 4 -4.09 26.47 -0.59
C LEU A 4 -2.95 25.84 -1.39
N HIS A 5 -1.70 26.21 -1.07
CA HIS A 5 -0.54 25.58 -1.69
C HIS A 5 -0.45 24.12 -1.27
N LEU A 6 -0.70 23.81 0.00
CA LEU A 6 -0.75 22.46 0.53
C LEU A 6 -1.78 21.61 -0.24
N PHE A 7 -3.01 22.12 -0.37
CA PHE A 7 -4.05 21.46 -1.16
C PHE A 7 -3.62 21.24 -2.61
N TYR A 8 -3.14 22.27 -3.29
CA TYR A 8 -2.75 22.18 -4.70
C TYR A 8 -1.60 21.19 -4.92
N THR A 9 -0.57 21.25 -4.08
CA THR A 9 0.58 20.35 -4.13
C THR A 9 0.15 18.90 -3.95
N PHE A 10 -0.63 18.60 -2.90
CA PHE A 10 -1.05 17.22 -2.66
C PHE A 10 -2.10 16.73 -3.67
N PHE A 11 -2.95 17.61 -4.20
CA PHE A 11 -3.86 17.28 -5.30
C PHE A 11 -3.09 16.92 -6.58
N LYS A 12 -2.04 17.69 -6.92
CA LYS A 12 -1.14 17.39 -8.04
C LYS A 12 -0.40 16.06 -7.80
N ILE A 13 0.11 15.83 -6.60
CA ILE A 13 0.78 14.57 -6.25
C ILE A 13 -0.20 13.40 -6.35
N GLY A 14 -1.46 13.55 -5.91
CA GLY A 14 -2.50 12.54 -6.08
C GLY A 14 -2.86 12.25 -7.54
N LEU A 15 -2.75 13.25 -8.43
CA LEU A 15 -2.96 13.07 -9.87
C LEU A 15 -1.80 12.34 -10.56
N PHE A 16 -0.56 12.57 -10.14
CA PHE A 16 0.64 12.09 -10.83
C PHE A 16 1.45 11.05 -10.06
N GLY A 17 0.97 10.57 -8.91
CA GLY A 17 1.60 9.56 -8.06
C GLY A 17 1.59 8.13 -8.62
N PHE A 18 1.78 7.98 -9.94
CA PHE A 18 1.91 6.68 -10.61
C PHE A 18 3.32 6.13 -10.37
N GLY A 19 3.43 4.89 -9.90
CA GLY A 19 4.71 4.25 -9.54
C GLY A 19 4.81 3.75 -8.10
N GLY A 20 3.72 3.83 -7.33
CA GLY A 20 3.65 3.29 -5.97
C GLY A 20 4.12 4.28 -4.90
N GLY A 21 4.22 3.80 -3.65
CA GLY A 21 4.51 4.66 -2.49
C GLY A 21 5.82 5.42 -2.59
N TYR A 22 6.87 4.80 -3.12
CA TYR A 22 8.20 5.40 -3.23
C TYR A 22 8.28 6.48 -4.32
N ALA A 23 7.59 6.29 -5.46
CA ALA A 23 7.49 7.34 -6.48
C ALA A 23 6.79 8.59 -5.91
N MET A 24 5.72 8.36 -5.14
CA MET A 24 5.01 9.45 -4.46
C MET A 24 5.90 10.16 -3.42
N LEU A 25 6.72 9.43 -2.66
CA LEU A 25 7.66 10.04 -1.71
C LEU A 25 8.66 10.97 -2.39
N SER A 26 9.26 10.57 -3.51
CA SER A 26 10.18 11.42 -4.27
C SER A 26 9.50 12.71 -4.75
N MET A 27 8.24 12.61 -5.18
CA MET A 27 7.44 13.79 -5.57
C MET A 27 7.15 14.70 -4.37
N ILE A 28 6.79 14.12 -3.22
CA ILE A 28 6.55 14.87 -1.98
C ILE A 28 7.83 15.60 -1.58
N GLN A 29 8.97 14.90 -1.50
CA GLN A 29 10.26 15.49 -1.13
C GLN A 29 10.60 16.69 -2.03
N GLY A 30 10.47 16.52 -3.36
CA GLY A 30 10.76 17.60 -4.31
C GLY A 30 9.88 18.83 -4.12
N GLU A 31 8.60 18.67 -3.79
CA GLU A 31 7.71 19.81 -3.55
C GLU A 31 7.93 20.42 -2.15
N VAL A 32 8.04 19.62 -1.09
CA VAL A 32 7.96 20.11 0.30
C VAL A 32 9.30 20.46 0.93
N VAL A 33 10.39 19.84 0.46
CA VAL A 33 11.76 20.14 0.92
C VAL A 33 12.47 21.04 -0.07
N THR A 34 12.40 20.77 -1.37
CA THR A 34 13.19 21.51 -2.36
C THR A 34 12.48 22.74 -2.91
N ARG A 35 11.20 22.64 -3.28
CA ARG A 35 10.51 23.74 -3.98
C ARG A 35 9.90 24.76 -3.03
N TYR A 36 9.16 24.29 -2.03
CA TYR A 36 8.44 25.14 -1.09
C TYR A 36 9.15 25.29 0.25
N GLU A 37 10.16 24.45 0.52
CA GLU A 37 10.99 24.51 1.73
C GLU A 37 10.15 24.57 3.03
N TRP A 38 9.00 23.89 3.06
CA TRP A 38 8.15 23.81 4.25
C TRP A 38 8.78 22.96 5.34
N LEU A 39 9.62 21.99 4.94
CA LEU A 39 10.29 21.05 5.82
C LEU A 39 11.77 20.96 5.46
N THR A 40 12.58 20.74 6.48
CA THR A 40 13.99 20.34 6.32
C THR A 40 14.10 18.89 5.83
N PRO A 41 15.26 18.51 5.23
CA PRO A 41 15.52 17.11 4.88
C PRO A 41 15.42 16.14 6.07
N GLN A 42 15.77 16.62 7.27
CA GLN A 42 15.69 15.81 8.49
C GLN A 42 14.23 15.57 8.90
N GLU A 43 13.40 16.62 8.96
CA GLU A 43 11.97 16.49 9.27
C GLU A 43 11.25 15.60 8.26
N PHE A 44 11.59 15.70 6.98
CA PHE A 44 11.03 14.80 5.97
C PHE A 44 11.44 13.34 6.21
N THR A 45 12.70 13.10 6.58
CA THR A 45 13.20 11.76 6.93
C THR A 45 12.44 11.17 8.12
N ASP A 46 12.21 11.97 9.15
CA ASP A 46 11.47 11.57 10.34
C ASP A 46 10.00 11.23 9.99
N ILE A 47 9.39 12.02 9.10
CA ILE A 47 8.05 11.73 8.58
C ILE A 47 7.99 10.42 7.80
N VAL A 48 8.99 10.12 6.96
CA VAL A 48 9.05 8.85 6.23
C VAL A 48 9.15 7.69 7.22
N ALA A 49 9.95 7.81 8.27
CA ALA A 49 10.07 6.80 9.31
C ALA A 49 8.72 6.57 10.03
N ILE A 50 8.05 7.63 10.47
CA ILE A 50 6.73 7.54 11.11
C ILE A 50 5.70 6.91 10.16
N SER A 51 5.70 7.33 8.89
CA SER A 51 4.74 6.87 7.88
C SER A 51 4.84 5.37 7.59
N GLN A 52 6.03 4.79 7.73
CA GLN A 52 6.29 3.35 7.61
C GLN A 52 5.89 2.56 8.87
N MET A 53 6.02 3.18 10.04
CA MET A 53 5.60 2.55 11.31
C MET A 53 4.07 2.50 11.43
N THR A 54 3.37 3.47 10.84
CA THR A 54 1.90 3.49 10.82
C THR A 54 1.33 2.57 9.75
N PRO A 55 0.27 1.80 10.05
CA PRO A 55 -0.39 0.98 9.05
C PRO A 55 -1.02 1.85 7.95
N GLY A 56 -0.84 1.46 6.69
CA GLY A 56 -1.47 2.09 5.54
C GLY A 56 -0.51 2.46 4.42
N PRO A 57 -1.01 3.12 3.36
CA PRO A 57 -0.19 3.55 2.23
C PRO A 57 0.77 4.66 2.64
N ILE A 58 2.07 4.39 2.56
CA ILE A 58 3.15 5.31 2.96
C ILE A 58 2.98 6.73 2.39
N GLY A 59 2.52 6.88 1.15
CA GLY A 59 2.34 8.18 0.51
C GLY A 59 1.21 9.01 1.14
N ILE A 60 0.11 8.38 1.53
CA ILE A 60 -1.02 9.04 2.21
C ILE A 60 -0.62 9.40 3.65
N ASN A 61 0.02 8.46 4.36
CA ASN A 61 0.52 8.71 5.71
C ASN A 61 1.51 9.89 5.71
N SER A 62 2.46 9.90 4.76
CA SER A 62 3.42 10.99 4.61
C SER A 62 2.74 12.32 4.32
N ALA A 63 1.74 12.36 3.43
CA ALA A 63 0.96 13.57 3.19
C ALA A 63 0.28 14.10 4.46
N THR A 64 -0.28 13.20 5.27
CA THR A 64 -0.93 13.53 6.55
C THR A 64 0.04 14.22 7.52
N TYR A 65 1.23 13.64 7.70
CA TYR A 65 2.24 14.16 8.62
C TYR A 65 2.95 15.41 8.09
N VAL A 66 3.18 15.50 6.78
CA VAL A 66 3.69 16.74 6.16
C VAL A 66 2.70 17.88 6.35
N GLY A 67 1.41 17.61 6.18
CA GLY A 67 0.36 18.60 6.43
C GLY A 67 0.39 19.14 7.86
N PHE A 68 0.60 18.27 8.85
CA PHE A 68 0.76 18.68 10.24
C PHE A 68 2.01 19.54 10.42
N THR A 69 3.16 19.02 9.99
CA THR A 69 4.49 19.60 10.23
C THR A 69 4.63 20.96 9.56
N ALA A 70 4.16 21.09 8.31
CA ALA A 70 4.20 22.35 7.57
C ALA A 70 3.32 23.45 8.18
N THR A 71 2.21 23.09 8.84
CA THR A 71 1.21 24.07 9.33
C THR A 71 1.13 24.21 10.84
N GLY A 72 1.77 23.31 11.60
CA GLY A 72 1.59 23.18 13.05
C GLY A 72 0.16 22.82 13.48
N SER A 73 -0.68 22.31 12.58
CA SER A 73 -2.12 22.20 12.79
C SER A 73 -2.70 20.93 12.17
N VAL A 74 -3.66 20.33 12.89
CA VAL A 74 -4.44 19.16 12.42
C VAL A 74 -5.18 19.47 11.11
N TRP A 75 -5.57 20.73 10.90
CA TRP A 75 -6.21 21.13 9.64
C TRP A 75 -5.29 20.97 8.43
N GLY A 76 -3.98 21.11 8.61
CA GLY A 76 -3.01 20.85 7.53
C GLY A 76 -2.98 19.38 7.16
N SER A 77 -3.01 18.49 8.15
CA SER A 77 -3.14 17.04 7.91
C SER A 77 -4.41 16.70 7.15
N VAL A 78 -5.55 17.23 7.58
CA VAL A 78 -6.85 16.98 6.92
C VAL A 78 -6.80 17.44 5.46
N ILE A 79 -6.28 18.65 5.20
CA ILE A 79 -6.22 19.22 3.86
C ILE A 79 -5.28 18.43 2.95
N ALA A 80 -4.06 18.11 3.40
CA ALA A 80 -3.11 17.33 2.60
C ALA A 80 -3.64 15.92 2.27
N THR A 81 -4.17 15.23 3.28
CA THR A 81 -4.73 13.87 3.13
C THR A 81 -5.92 13.87 2.20
N PHE A 82 -6.84 14.81 2.37
CA PHE A 82 -8.00 14.94 1.51
C PHE A 82 -7.58 15.25 0.07
N ALA A 83 -6.67 16.21 -0.11
CA ALA A 83 -6.19 16.61 -1.43
C ALA A 83 -5.49 15.47 -2.18
N VAL A 84 -4.66 14.65 -1.52
CA VAL A 84 -3.96 13.55 -2.18
C VAL A 84 -4.90 12.40 -2.59
N VAL A 85 -5.97 12.16 -1.83
CA VAL A 85 -6.94 11.08 -2.11
C VAL A 85 -8.00 11.52 -3.13
N LEU A 86 -8.34 12.80 -3.18
CA LEU A 86 -9.43 13.34 -3.98
C LEU A 86 -9.35 12.99 -5.48
N PRO A 87 -8.18 13.08 -6.17
CA PRO A 87 -8.07 12.67 -7.58
C PRO A 87 -8.48 11.23 -7.83
N SER A 88 -7.93 10.28 -7.07
CA SER A 88 -8.24 8.86 -7.19
C SER A 88 -9.70 8.58 -6.85
N PHE A 89 -10.26 9.29 -5.87
CA PHE A 89 -11.67 9.19 -5.51
C PHE A 89 -12.59 9.62 -6.66
N ILE A 90 -12.32 10.77 -7.29
CA ILE A 90 -13.09 11.27 -8.44
C ILE A 90 -13.00 10.30 -9.63
N LEU A 91 -11.79 9.84 -9.95
CA LEU A 91 -11.57 8.87 -11.02
C LEU A 91 -12.34 7.57 -10.76
N MET A 92 -12.28 7.08 -9.53
CA MET A 92 -12.97 5.86 -9.14
C MET A 92 -14.49 6.02 -9.26
N LEU A 93 -15.08 7.08 -8.72
CA LEU A 93 -16.52 7.36 -8.87
C LEU A 93 -16.94 7.39 -10.35
N THR A 94 -16.14 8.03 -11.19
CA THR A 94 -16.39 8.11 -12.63
C THR A 94 -16.38 6.72 -13.26
N ILE A 95 -15.31 5.94 -13.03
CA ILE A 95 -15.18 4.57 -13.55
C ILE A 95 -16.32 3.67 -13.05
N SER A 96 -16.67 3.75 -11.76
CA SER A 96 -17.79 3.01 -11.17
C SER A 96 -19.11 3.27 -11.90
N LYS A 97 -19.40 4.54 -12.19
CA LYS A 97 -20.63 4.93 -12.89
C LYS A 97 -20.68 4.34 -14.29
N PHE A 98 -19.56 4.38 -15.02
CA PHE A 98 -19.46 3.76 -16.35
C PHE A 98 -19.56 2.24 -16.26
N PHE A 99 -18.86 1.62 -15.30
CA PHE A 99 -18.89 0.19 -15.09
C PHE A 99 -20.31 -0.32 -14.83
N LEU A 100 -21.04 0.27 -13.87
CA LEU A 100 -22.41 -0.15 -13.55
C LEU A 100 -23.35 -0.03 -14.76
N LYS A 101 -23.12 0.96 -15.64
CA LYS A 101 -23.91 1.14 -16.87
C LYS A 101 -23.60 0.09 -17.94
N TYR A 102 -22.34 -0.31 -18.08
CA TYR A 102 -21.86 -1.15 -19.20
C TYR A 102 -21.35 -2.54 -18.78
N GLN A 103 -21.50 -2.95 -17.51
CA GLN A 103 -20.97 -4.23 -17.01
C GLN A 103 -21.47 -5.47 -17.76
N LYS A 104 -22.67 -5.38 -18.38
CA LYS A 104 -23.26 -6.46 -19.19
C LYS A 104 -22.87 -6.41 -20.67
N HIS A 105 -22.08 -5.41 -21.08
CA HIS A 105 -21.63 -5.30 -22.45
C HIS A 105 -20.56 -6.38 -22.71
N PRO A 106 -20.66 -7.18 -23.80
CA PRO A 106 -19.77 -8.31 -24.05
C PRO A 106 -18.27 -7.96 -24.00
N ALA A 107 -17.90 -6.77 -24.48
CA ALA A 107 -16.51 -6.30 -24.43
C ALA A 107 -16.00 -6.09 -22.98
N VAL A 108 -16.82 -5.55 -22.08
CA VAL A 108 -16.44 -5.34 -20.68
C VAL A 108 -16.31 -6.69 -19.98
N GLU A 109 -17.27 -7.59 -20.20
CA GLU A 109 -17.21 -8.95 -19.65
C GLU A 109 -15.96 -9.71 -20.12
N ALA A 110 -15.60 -9.62 -21.40
CA ALA A 110 -14.39 -10.23 -21.95
C ALA A 110 -13.11 -9.65 -21.32
N ILE A 111 -13.03 -8.33 -21.11
CA ILE A 111 -11.90 -7.70 -20.43
C ILE A 111 -11.75 -8.25 -19.00
N PHE A 112 -12.84 -8.33 -18.24
CA PHE A 112 -12.79 -8.86 -16.87
C PHE A 112 -12.48 -10.36 -16.84
N ALA A 113 -12.92 -11.13 -17.84
CA ALA A 113 -12.57 -12.54 -17.98
C ALA A 113 -11.07 -12.73 -18.19
N GLY A 114 -10.39 -11.83 -18.90
CA GLY A 114 -8.92 -11.82 -19.03
C GLY A 114 -8.20 -11.25 -17.80
N LEU A 115 -8.75 -10.22 -17.18
CA LEU A 115 -8.16 -9.55 -16.02
C LEU A 115 -8.07 -10.47 -14.80
N ARG A 116 -9.12 -11.26 -14.51
CA ARG A 116 -9.17 -12.17 -13.35
C ARG A 116 -7.99 -13.13 -13.28
N PRO A 117 -7.71 -13.97 -14.30
CA PRO A 117 -6.56 -14.89 -14.26
C PRO A 117 -5.22 -14.14 -14.31
N ALA A 118 -5.12 -13.00 -14.98
CA ALA A 118 -3.91 -12.19 -14.99
C ALA A 118 -3.54 -11.69 -13.58
N VAL A 119 -4.52 -11.18 -12.82
CA VAL A 119 -4.32 -10.76 -11.42
C VAL A 119 -3.90 -11.93 -10.55
N VAL A 120 -4.53 -13.11 -10.70
CA VAL A 120 -4.13 -14.32 -9.97
C VAL A 120 -2.69 -14.71 -10.30
N GLY A 121 -2.30 -14.68 -11.58
CA GLY A 121 -0.94 -14.97 -12.01
C GLY A 121 0.09 -13.98 -11.45
N LEU A 122 -0.24 -12.69 -11.41
CA LEU A 122 0.63 -11.65 -10.85
C LEU A 122 0.80 -11.81 -9.33
N LEU A 123 -0.29 -12.12 -8.61
CA LEU A 123 -0.23 -12.43 -7.17
C LEU A 123 0.58 -13.71 -6.90
N ALA A 124 0.40 -14.74 -7.72
CA ALA A 124 1.18 -15.97 -7.62
C ALA A 124 2.68 -15.72 -7.89
N SER A 125 2.99 -14.90 -8.89
CA SER A 125 4.37 -14.50 -9.18
C SER A 125 5.01 -13.76 -8.02
N ALA A 126 4.31 -12.79 -7.42
CA ALA A 126 4.80 -12.08 -6.23
C ALA A 126 5.02 -13.03 -5.04
N ALA A 127 4.10 -13.99 -4.84
CA ALA A 127 4.26 -15.00 -3.80
C ALA A 127 5.50 -15.87 -4.04
N LEU A 128 5.74 -16.32 -5.27
CA LEU A 128 6.92 -17.12 -5.64
C LEU A 128 8.24 -16.35 -5.42
N VAL A 129 8.27 -15.04 -5.69
CA VAL A 129 9.44 -14.20 -5.42
C VAL A 129 9.76 -14.15 -3.93
N LEU A 130 8.75 -14.18 -3.07
CA LEU A 130 8.92 -14.21 -1.61
C LEU A 130 9.26 -15.61 -1.08
N MET A 131 9.13 -16.68 -1.86
CA MET A 131 9.53 -18.04 -1.48
C MET A 131 11.04 -18.26 -1.68
N ASN A 132 11.86 -17.41 -1.06
CA ASN A 132 13.32 -17.49 -1.10
C ASN A 132 13.89 -18.03 0.23
N ALA A 133 15.20 -18.31 0.26
CA ALA A 133 15.85 -18.86 1.45
C ALA A 133 15.80 -17.94 2.68
N GLU A 134 15.70 -16.62 2.49
CA GLU A 134 15.60 -15.65 3.59
C GLU A 134 14.24 -15.69 4.28
N ASN A 135 13.16 -15.90 3.53
CA ASN A 135 11.80 -15.91 4.06
C ASN A 135 11.31 -17.32 4.43
N PHE A 136 11.74 -18.35 3.70
CA PHE A 136 11.30 -19.74 3.90
C PHE A 136 12.38 -20.65 4.49
N GLY A 137 13.60 -20.18 4.70
CA GLY A 137 14.74 -21.01 5.11
C GLY A 137 15.35 -21.80 3.94
N SER A 138 16.62 -22.21 4.12
CA SER A 138 17.33 -23.04 3.13
C SER A 138 17.14 -24.52 3.45
N PRO A 139 16.71 -25.36 2.50
CA PRO A 139 16.62 -26.81 2.72
C PRO A 139 17.94 -27.45 3.15
N THR A 140 19.06 -26.87 2.71
CA THR A 140 20.41 -27.43 2.92
C THR A 140 21.13 -26.86 4.13
N GLU A 141 20.88 -25.60 4.50
CA GLU A 141 21.57 -24.94 5.63
C GLU A 141 20.71 -24.89 6.89
N ASP A 142 19.38 -24.75 6.76
CA ASP A 142 18.45 -24.71 7.90
C ASP A 142 17.15 -25.45 7.56
N THR A 143 17.26 -26.78 7.51
CA THR A 143 16.13 -27.67 7.20
C THR A 143 14.99 -27.52 8.22
N ARG A 144 15.28 -27.18 9.47
CA ARG A 144 14.25 -27.03 10.52
C ARG A 144 13.37 -25.83 10.22
N SER A 145 13.97 -24.66 9.97
CA SER A 145 13.25 -23.45 9.57
C SER A 145 12.45 -23.64 8.29
N PHE A 146 13.00 -24.38 7.33
CA PHE A 146 12.31 -24.72 6.09
C PHE A 146 11.05 -25.55 6.31
N VAL A 147 11.15 -26.62 7.10
CA VAL A 147 10.00 -27.48 7.43
C VAL A 147 8.92 -26.70 8.19
N ILE A 148 9.31 -25.84 9.15
CA ILE A 148 8.37 -25.00 9.90
C ILE A 148 7.62 -24.03 8.98
N SER A 149 8.32 -23.34 8.07
CA SER A 149 7.70 -22.43 7.09
C SER A 149 6.71 -23.15 6.18
N CYS A 150 7.08 -24.34 5.67
CA CYS A 150 6.19 -25.16 4.85
C CYS A 150 4.93 -25.59 5.61
N ILE A 151 5.06 -25.96 6.88
CA ILE A 151 3.91 -26.34 7.73
C ILE A 151 3.01 -25.14 7.97
N ILE A 152 3.55 -23.98 8.35
CA ILE A 152 2.78 -22.75 8.55
C ILE A 152 2.04 -22.37 7.27
N PHE A 153 2.71 -22.44 6.11
CA PHE A 153 2.09 -22.18 4.81
C PHE A 153 0.94 -23.14 4.51
N LEU A 154 1.14 -24.45 4.69
CA LEU A 154 0.11 -25.46 4.43
C LEU A 154 -1.10 -25.29 5.37
N VAL A 155 -0.85 -25.07 6.66
CA VAL A 155 -1.91 -24.80 7.65
C VAL A 155 -2.66 -23.53 7.28
N ALA A 156 -1.96 -22.47 6.89
CA ALA A 156 -2.59 -21.22 6.50
C ALA A 156 -3.44 -21.36 5.22
N PHE A 157 -2.93 -22.08 4.23
CA PHE A 157 -3.62 -22.36 2.98
C PHE A 157 -4.89 -23.20 3.20
N VAL A 158 -4.77 -24.30 3.94
CA VAL A 158 -5.92 -25.18 4.25
C VAL A 158 -6.91 -24.47 5.18
N GLY A 159 -6.43 -23.74 6.18
CA GLY A 159 -7.23 -22.91 7.08
C GLY A 159 -8.11 -21.93 6.32
N THR A 160 -7.50 -21.19 5.40
CA THR A 160 -8.21 -20.18 4.60
C THR A 160 -9.14 -20.82 3.58
N ARG A 161 -8.70 -21.87 2.87
CA ARG A 161 -9.50 -22.51 1.81
C ARG A 161 -10.68 -23.33 2.35
N LYS A 162 -10.46 -24.14 3.38
CA LYS A 162 -11.46 -25.11 3.88
C LYS A 162 -12.34 -24.51 4.96
N TYR A 163 -11.75 -23.76 5.89
CA TYR A 163 -12.46 -23.22 7.07
C TYR A 163 -12.91 -21.77 6.88
N LYS A 164 -12.59 -21.14 5.74
CA LYS A 164 -12.96 -19.75 5.40
C LYS A 164 -12.60 -18.77 6.52
N LEU A 165 -11.48 -19.02 7.20
CA LEU A 165 -11.00 -18.17 8.27
C LEU A 165 -10.71 -16.77 7.74
N ASN A 166 -10.98 -15.76 8.57
CA ASN A 166 -10.73 -14.36 8.21
C ASN A 166 -9.23 -14.18 7.91
N PRO A 167 -8.84 -13.64 6.73
CA PRO A 167 -7.44 -13.40 6.39
C PRO A 167 -6.67 -12.60 7.43
N ILE A 168 -7.30 -11.62 8.08
CA ILE A 168 -6.67 -10.82 9.14
C ILE A 168 -6.31 -11.70 10.33
N GLY A 169 -7.24 -12.56 10.77
CA GLY A 169 -6.99 -13.49 11.87
C GLY A 169 -5.90 -14.50 11.53
N MET A 170 -5.86 -14.97 10.28
CA MET A 170 -4.81 -15.87 9.80
C MET A 170 -3.44 -15.21 9.79
N ILE A 171 -3.33 -13.94 9.38
CA ILE A 171 -2.07 -13.19 9.43
C ILE A 171 -1.56 -13.09 10.86
N VAL A 172 -2.43 -12.72 11.81
CA VAL A 172 -2.07 -12.64 13.24
C VAL A 172 -1.64 -14.01 13.77
N ALA A 173 -2.39 -15.07 13.46
CA ALA A 173 -2.06 -16.43 13.89
C ALA A 173 -0.71 -16.91 13.36
N CYS A 174 -0.42 -16.67 12.06
CA CYS A 174 0.88 -16.99 11.47
C CYS A 174 2.01 -16.16 12.09
N GLY A 175 1.78 -14.88 12.39
CA GLY A 175 2.76 -14.03 13.06
C GLY A 175 3.10 -14.51 14.48
N VAL A 176 2.08 -14.87 15.26
CA VAL A 176 2.28 -15.46 16.61
C VAL A 176 2.97 -16.82 16.51
N ALA A 177 2.58 -17.67 15.57
CA ALA A 177 3.27 -18.95 15.35
C ALA A 177 4.73 -18.73 14.95
N GLY A 178 5.03 -17.74 14.12
CA GLY A 178 6.38 -17.34 13.75
C GLY A 178 7.22 -16.96 14.97
N LEU A 179 6.69 -16.11 15.87
CA LEU A 179 7.38 -15.69 17.11
C LEU A 179 7.68 -16.82 18.09
N ILE A 180 6.92 -17.93 18.03
CA ILE A 180 7.09 -19.07 18.95
C ILE A 180 7.99 -20.15 18.35
N LEU A 181 7.94 -20.34 17.03
CA LEU A 181 8.58 -21.47 16.35
C LEU A 181 9.98 -21.15 15.81
N TYR A 182 10.28 -19.86 15.58
CA TYR A 182 11.60 -19.34 15.21
C TYR A 182 12.27 -18.68 16.42
#